data_AF-A0A7W1H7B3-F1
#
_entry.id   AF-A0A7W1H7B3-F1
#
_cell.length_a   1.000
_cell.length_b   1.000
_cell.length_c   1.000
_cell.angle_alpha   90.00
_cell.angle_beta   90.00
_cell.angle_gamma   90.00
#
_symmetry.space_group_name_H-M   'P 1'
#
loop_
_entity.id
_entity.type
_entity.pdbx_description
1 polymer ?
#
loop_
_entity_poly.entity_id
_entity_poly.type
_entity_poly.pdbx_seq_one_letter_code
_entity_poly.pdbx_strand_id
1 'polypeptide(L)'
;NFVILDVTTDEKTAEAAKTARALGIGKFFEANKKNTSTVIVLGKKNKILFKTTHNYDRDAYVRAFDDAVAKASSMSMKKQG
;
A
#
# COMPACT_ATOMS: atom_id res chain seq x y z
N ASN A 1 3.29 5.65 8.44
CA ASN A 1 4.47 5.49 7.58
C ASN A 1 4.04 5.36 6.13
N PHE A 2 4.64 6.16 5.27
CA PHE A 2 4.52 6.05 3.83
C PHE A 2 5.76 5.33 3.29
N VAL A 3 5.58 4.40 2.36
CA VAL A 3 6.68 3.60 1.78
C VAL A 3 6.51 3.60 0.27
N ILE A 4 7.58 3.93 -0.44
CA ILE A 4 7.66 3.86 -1.89
C ILE A 4 8.47 2.62 -2.24
N LEU A 5 7.91 1.77 -3.11
CA LEU A 5 8.58 0.60 -3.66
C LEU A 5 8.90 0.92 -5.12
N ASP A 6 10.09 1.46 -5.36
CA ASP A 6 10.53 1.89 -6.69
C ASP A 6 10.97 0.67 -7.52
N VAL A 7 10.40 0.54 -8.73
CA VAL A 7 10.68 -0.54 -9.69
C VAL A 7 11.19 0.00 -11.02
N THR A 8 11.70 1.23 -11.07
CA THR A 8 12.20 1.83 -12.33
C THR A 8 13.44 1.16 -12.89
N THR A 9 14.26 0.54 -12.01
CA THR A 9 15.48 -0.18 -12.40
C THR A 9 15.57 -1.50 -11.65
N ASP A 10 16.36 -2.44 -12.15
CA ASP A 10 16.57 -3.75 -11.52
C ASP A 10 17.18 -3.61 -10.11
N GLU A 11 18.13 -2.70 -9.94
CA GLU A 11 18.77 -2.39 -8.65
C GLU A 11 17.74 -1.91 -7.62
N LYS A 12 16.92 -0.92 -7.98
CA LYS A 12 15.86 -0.40 -7.10
C LYS A 12 14.78 -1.43 -6.85
N THR A 13 14.44 -2.24 -7.84
CA THR A 13 13.48 -3.35 -7.68
C THR A 13 13.97 -4.34 -6.63
N ALA A 14 15.29 -4.62 -6.58
CA ALA A 14 15.87 -5.48 -5.55
C ALA A 14 15.81 -4.85 -4.14
N GLU A 15 16.05 -3.54 -4.02
CA GLU A 15 15.89 -2.80 -2.76
C GLU A 15 14.43 -2.76 -2.28
N ALA A 16 13.51 -2.49 -3.20
CA ALA A 16 12.08 -2.53 -2.95
C ALA A 16 11.62 -3.93 -2.51
N ALA A 17 12.17 -5.00 -3.10
CA ALA A 17 11.89 -6.37 -2.68
C ALA A 17 12.33 -6.65 -1.24
N LYS A 18 13.52 -6.16 -0.82
CA LYS A 18 14.00 -6.28 0.56
C LYS A 18 13.07 -5.55 1.53
N THR A 19 12.68 -4.32 1.19
CA THR A 19 11.75 -3.51 1.99
C THR A 19 10.38 -4.19 2.11
N ALA A 20 9.84 -4.71 1.01
CA ALA A 20 8.57 -5.43 1.00
C ALA A 20 8.60 -6.70 1.87
N ARG A 21 9.72 -7.42 1.90
CA ARG A 21 9.90 -8.60 2.77
C ARG A 21 9.94 -8.19 4.24
N ALA A 22 10.69 -7.14 4.59
CA ALA A 22 10.75 -6.62 5.96
C ALA A 22 9.37 -6.15 6.49
N LEU A 23 8.53 -5.64 5.60
CA LEU A 23 7.16 -5.22 5.91
C LEU A 23 6.13 -6.37 5.87
N GLY A 24 6.53 -7.60 5.55
CA GLY A 24 5.62 -8.74 5.45
C GLY A 24 4.68 -8.70 4.24
N ILE A 25 4.99 -7.90 3.22
CA ILE A 25 4.24 -7.77 1.97
C ILE A 25 4.99 -8.31 0.75
N GLY A 26 6.07 -9.08 0.96
CA GLY A 26 6.91 -9.60 -0.11
C GLY A 26 6.14 -10.36 -1.21
N LYS A 27 5.19 -11.23 -0.83
CA LYS A 27 4.34 -11.95 -1.80
C LYS A 27 3.48 -11.00 -2.64
N PHE A 28 2.95 -9.94 -2.02
CA PHE A 28 2.18 -8.91 -2.73
C PHE A 28 3.07 -8.16 -3.71
N PHE A 29 4.27 -7.76 -3.28
CA PHE A 29 5.23 -7.08 -4.14
C PHE A 29 5.61 -7.92 -5.36
N GLU A 30 5.99 -9.18 -5.18
CA GLU A 30 6.36 -10.06 -6.31
C GLU A 30 5.23 -10.23 -7.34
N ALA A 31 3.97 -10.34 -6.87
CA ALA A 31 2.81 -10.45 -7.74
C ALA A 31 2.44 -9.14 -8.47
N ASN A 32 2.90 -7.98 -7.98
CA ASN A 32 2.49 -6.67 -8.52
C ASN A 32 3.67 -5.80 -9.01
N LYS A 33 4.93 -6.22 -8.92
CA LYS A 33 6.10 -5.43 -9.33
C LYS A 33 6.11 -5.01 -10.81
N LYS A 34 5.35 -5.71 -11.66
CA LYS A 34 5.14 -5.36 -13.07
C LYS A 34 3.97 -4.38 -13.30
N ASN A 35 3.13 -4.16 -12.29
CA ASN A 35 1.98 -3.27 -12.33
C ASN A 35 2.35 -1.94 -11.66
N THR A 36 2.87 -1.02 -12.45
CA THR A 36 3.29 0.30 -11.97
C THR A 36 2.08 1.16 -11.55
N SER A 37 2.31 2.25 -10.83
CA SER A 37 1.25 3.13 -10.34
C SER A 37 0.20 2.44 -9.45
N THR A 38 0.61 1.38 -8.74
CA THR A 38 -0.21 0.69 -7.75
C THR A 38 -0.08 1.38 -6.40
N VAL A 39 -1.19 1.79 -5.81
CA VAL A 39 -1.25 2.32 -4.45
C VAL A 39 -2.08 1.39 -3.59
N ILE A 40 -1.57 1.05 -2.42
CA ILE A 40 -2.29 0.29 -1.41
C ILE A 40 -2.28 0.99 -0.06
N VAL A 41 -3.38 0.88 0.67
CA VAL A 41 -3.46 1.24 2.09
C VAL A 41 -3.59 -0.05 2.88
N LEU A 42 -2.68 -0.25 3.83
CA LEU A 42 -2.63 -1.43 4.67
C LEU A 42 -3.13 -1.09 6.08
N GLY A 43 -4.05 -1.90 6.58
CA GLY A 43 -4.50 -1.92 7.96
C GLY A 43 -3.69 -2.89 8.81
N LYS A 44 -4.20 -3.21 10.00
CA LYS A 44 -3.57 -4.19 10.91
C LYS A 44 -3.35 -5.54 10.21
N LYS A 45 -2.23 -6.19 10.51
CA LYS A 45 -1.81 -7.48 9.92
C LYS A 45 -1.73 -7.47 8.38
N ASN A 46 -1.32 -6.34 7.80
CA ASN A 46 -1.19 -6.16 6.34
C ASN A 46 -2.50 -6.42 5.57
N LYS A 47 -3.66 -6.23 6.20
CA LYS A 47 -4.95 -6.29 5.50
C LYS A 47 -5.03 -5.11 4.52
N ILE A 48 -5.20 -5.37 3.24
CA ILE A 48 -5.43 -4.33 2.23
C ILE A 48 -6.80 -3.71 2.51
N LEU A 49 -6.82 -2.41 2.83
CA LEU A 49 -8.04 -1.62 3.03
C LEU A 49 -8.44 -0.87 1.75
N PHE A 50 -7.45 -0.58 0.92
CA PHE A 50 -7.62 0.07 -0.36
C PHE A 50 -6.52 -0.39 -1.31
N LYS A 51 -6.89 -0.60 -2.58
CA LYS A 51 -5.97 -0.83 -3.69
C LYS A 51 -6.50 -0.07 -4.90
N THR A 52 -5.63 0.66 -5.57
CA THR A 52 -5.93 1.26 -6.86
C THR A 52 -4.71 1.15 -7.77
N THR A 53 -4.97 1.15 -9.08
CA THR A 53 -3.95 1.10 -10.12
C THR A 53 -4.36 2.06 -11.22
N HIS A 54 -3.43 2.88 -11.72
CA HIS A 54 -3.70 3.83 -12.81
C HIS A 54 -4.91 4.74 -12.58
N ASN A 55 -5.13 5.20 -11.36
CA ASN A 55 -6.16 6.20 -11.11
C ASN A 55 -5.64 7.59 -11.45
N TYR A 56 -6.09 8.14 -12.58
CA TYR A 56 -5.75 9.49 -13.03
C TYR A 56 -6.70 10.56 -12.47
N ASP A 57 -7.80 10.15 -11.82
CA ASP A 57 -8.71 11.06 -11.12
C ASP A 57 -8.17 11.32 -9.71
N ARG A 58 -7.57 12.50 -9.55
CA ARG A 58 -6.95 12.94 -8.30
C ARG A 58 -7.97 13.04 -7.16
N ASP A 59 -9.18 13.54 -7.42
CA ASP A 59 -10.15 13.79 -6.37
C ASP A 59 -10.77 12.48 -5.88
N ALA A 60 -11.07 11.56 -6.80
CA ALA A 60 -11.49 10.21 -6.46
C ALA A 60 -10.39 9.46 -5.70
N TYR A 61 -9.13 9.66 -6.08
CA TYR A 61 -7.98 9.07 -5.39
C TYR A 61 -7.83 9.57 -3.95
N VAL A 62 -7.90 10.89 -3.74
CA VAL A 62 -7.78 11.50 -2.40
C VAL A 62 -8.91 11.04 -1.49
N ARG A 63 -10.17 11.07 -1.97
CA ARG A 63 -11.32 10.62 -1.17
C ARG A 63 -11.20 9.16 -0.75
N ALA A 64 -10.83 8.27 -1.68
CA ALA A 64 -10.71 6.85 -1.37
C ALA A 64 -9.53 6.55 -0.43
N PHE A 65 -8.45 7.35 -0.51
CA PHE A 65 -7.34 7.29 0.42
C PHE A 65 -7.77 7.75 1.83
N ASP A 66 -8.44 8.90 1.94
CA ASP A 66 -8.93 9.45 3.21
C ASP A 66 -9.89 8.47 3.90
N ASP A 67 -10.82 7.87 3.15
CA ASP A 67 -11.72 6.83 3.65
C ASP A 67 -10.96 5.60 4.20
N ALA A 68 -9.90 5.18 3.50
CA ALA A 68 -9.10 4.04 3.91
C ALA A 68 -8.29 4.34 5.18
N VAL A 69 -7.77 5.56 5.32
CA VAL A 69 -7.07 6.03 6.52
C VAL A 69 -8.04 6.17 7.70
N ALA A 70 -9.25 6.69 7.48
CA ALA A 70 -10.29 6.77 8.50
C ALA A 70 -10.71 5.37 8.98
N LYS A 71 -10.85 4.40 8.06
CA LYS A 71 -11.11 2.98 8.41
C LYS A 71 -9.95 2.36 9.19
N ALA A 72 -8.70 2.64 8.81
CA ALA A 72 -7.53 2.16 9.55
C ALA A 72 -7.50 2.71 10.99
N SER A 73 -7.82 4.00 11.15
CA SER A 73 -7.81 4.71 12.44
C SER A 73 -8.96 4.28 13.36
N SER A 74 -10.18 4.17 12.83
CA SER A 74 -11.36 3.71 13.59
C SER A 74 -11.26 2.25 14.05
N MET A 75 -10.63 1.37 13.27
CA MET A 75 -10.29 0.01 13.71
C MET A 75 -9.22 -0.04 14.81
N SER A 76 -8.48 1.06 15.04
CA SER A 76 -7.55 1.16 16.17
C SER A 76 -8.24 1.59 17.46
N MET A 77 -9.31 2.38 17.40
CA MET A 77 -10.08 2.84 18.57
C MET A 77 -11.13 1.82 19.05
N LYS A 78 -11.74 1.02 18.17
CA LYS A 78 -12.75 -0.01 18.57
C LYS A 78 -12.23 -1.18 19.40
N LYS A 79 -10.93 -1.22 19.75
CA LYS A 79 -10.33 -2.31 20.54
C LYS A 79 -10.06 -1.94 22.01
N GLN A 80 -10.49 -0.76 22.44
CA GLN A 80 -10.56 -0.36 23.85
C GLN A 80 -12.03 -0.29 24.25
N GLY A 81 -12.58 -1.43 24.64
CA GLY A 81 -13.96 -1.61 25.07
C GLY A 81 -14.13 -3.02 25.58
#